data_AF-A0A8I2B540-F1
#
_entry.id   AF-A0A8I2B540-F1
#
_cell.length_a   1.000
_cell.length_b   1.000
_cell.length_c   1.000
_cell.angle_alpha   90.00
_cell.angle_beta   90.00
_cell.angle_gamma   90.00
#
_symmetry.space_group_name_H-M   'P 1'
#
loop_
_entity.id
_entity.type
_entity.pdbx_description
1 polymer ?
#
loop_
_entity_poly.entity_id
_entity_poly.type
_entity_poly.pdbx_seq_one_letter_code
_entity_poly.pdbx_strand_id
1 'polypeptide(L)'
;MTHIARIETLCSVCSKNMDGVFNSPIAFVSLPYCHECYGSREPYWLLTAYFATLVDTIADLKPETSRLPVGAQRLISNSLEVAGKTREQFYEDVMNKVKSFYDQHD
;
A
#
# COMPACT_ATOMS: atom_id res chain seq x y z
N MET A 1 -18.84 -0.90 -35.88
CA MET A 1 -18.18 0.00 -34.91
C MET A 1 -18.22 -0.68 -33.56
N THR A 2 -17.09 -1.19 -33.10
CA THR A 2 -16.98 -1.83 -31.79
C THR A 2 -16.92 -0.70 -30.74
N HIS A 3 -17.99 -0.52 -29.97
CA HIS A 3 -17.97 0.39 -28.84
C HIS A 3 -17.01 -0.17 -27.79
N ILE A 4 -15.80 0.38 -27.72
CA ILE A 4 -14.93 0.14 -26.57
C ILE A 4 -15.60 0.85 -25.39
N ALA A 5 -16.14 0.06 -24.47
CA ALA A 5 -16.69 0.59 -23.23
C ALA A 5 -15.60 1.39 -22.52
N ARG A 6 -15.90 2.64 -22.19
CA ARG A 6 -14.97 3.49 -21.44
C ARG A 6 -14.95 2.95 -20.01
N ILE A 7 -13.90 2.20 -19.66
CA ILE A 7 -13.70 1.77 -18.28
C ILE A 7 -13.36 3.02 -17.49
N GLU A 8 -14.25 3.43 -16.58
CA GLU A 8 -13.95 4.44 -15.59
C GLU A 8 -12.84 3.88 -14.68
N THR A 9 -11.61 4.30 -14.97
CA THR A 9 -10.45 3.87 -14.20
C THR A 9 -10.27 4.85 -13.05
N LEU A 10 -10.37 4.35 -11.82
CA LEU A 10 -10.29 5.15 -10.60
C LEU A 10 -8.88 5.06 -10.00
N CYS A 11 -8.52 6.07 -9.22
CA CYS A 11 -7.30 6.10 -8.42
C CYS A 11 -7.25 4.87 -7.51
N SER A 12 -6.17 4.10 -7.57
CA SER A 12 -5.98 2.87 -6.78
C SER A 12 -5.90 3.11 -5.27
N VAL A 13 -5.71 4.37 -4.85
CA VAL A 13 -5.61 4.76 -3.43
C VAL A 13 -6.96 5.22 -2.90
N CYS A 14 -7.59 6.20 -3.56
CA CYS A 14 -8.77 6.91 -3.02
C CYS A 14 -10.07 6.69 -3.81
N SER A 15 -10.03 5.91 -4.88
CA SER A 15 -11.19 5.63 -5.76
C SER A 15 -11.85 6.86 -6.38
N LYS A 16 -11.22 8.05 -6.33
CA LYS A 16 -11.60 9.22 -7.15
C LYS A 16 -11.14 9.03 -8.60
N ASN A 17 -11.55 9.91 -9.50
CA ASN A 17 -11.05 9.91 -10.88
C ASN A 17 -9.51 9.94 -10.93
N MET A 18 -8.91 9.09 -11.76
CA MET A 18 -7.46 9.10 -11.98
C MET A 18 -7.05 10.29 -12.87
N ASP A 19 -5.83 10.76 -12.69
CA ASP A 19 -5.17 11.72 -13.58
C ASP A 19 -4.16 11.04 -14.51
N GLY A 20 -3.69 9.84 -14.15
CA GLY A 20 -2.77 9.06 -14.97
C GLY A 20 -2.35 7.74 -14.35
N VAL A 21 -1.57 6.97 -15.11
CA VAL A 21 -0.92 5.74 -14.63
C VAL A 21 0.54 6.05 -14.32
N PHE A 22 0.96 5.74 -13.10
CA PHE A 22 2.30 6.04 -12.62
C PHE A 22 2.90 4.82 -11.92
N ASN A 23 4.24 4.80 -11.83
CA ASN A 23 4.94 3.76 -11.09
C ASN A 23 4.81 3.99 -9.58
N SER A 24 4.53 2.92 -8.85
CA SER A 24 4.57 2.90 -7.40
C SER A 24 5.98 3.29 -6.91
N PRO A 25 6.13 4.23 -5.94
CA PRO A 25 7.41 4.51 -5.30
C PRO A 25 8.01 3.34 -4.48
N ILE A 26 7.25 2.29 -4.16
CA ILE A 26 7.73 1.15 -3.34
C ILE A 26 7.78 -0.18 -4.07
N ALA A 27 7.13 -0.31 -5.23
CA ALA A 27 7.06 -1.56 -5.97
C ALA A 27 7.19 -1.34 -7.48
N PHE A 28 7.71 -2.34 -8.19
CA PHE A 28 7.82 -2.33 -9.65
C PHE A 28 6.47 -2.62 -10.32
N VAL A 29 5.46 -1.79 -10.03
CA VAL A 29 4.11 -1.88 -10.59
C VAL A 29 3.63 -0.49 -11.02
N SER A 30 2.91 -0.43 -12.14
CA SER A 30 2.24 0.79 -12.60
C SER A 30 0.77 0.75 -12.23
N LEU A 31 0.29 1.80 -11.56
CA LEU A 31 -1.07 1.90 -11.04
C LEU A 31 -1.73 3.23 -11.44
N PRO A 32 -3.06 3.27 -11.60
CA PRO A 32 -3.78 4.52 -11.81
C PRO A 32 -3.81 5.35 -10.51
N TYR A 33 -3.39 6.61 -10.57
CA TYR A 33 -3.44 7.57 -9.46
C TYR A 33 -4.11 8.88 -9.87
N CYS A 34 -4.68 9.58 -8.89
CA CYS A 34 -4.90 11.02 -8.97
C CYS A 34 -3.65 11.79 -8.50
N HIS A 35 -3.61 13.08 -8.80
CA HIS A 35 -2.52 14.00 -8.48
C HIS A 35 -2.23 14.07 -6.97
N GLU A 36 -3.28 14.00 -6.13
CA GLU A 36 -3.13 14.04 -4.67
C GLU A 36 -2.43 12.80 -4.10
N CYS A 37 -2.59 11.64 -4.74
CA CYS A 37 -2.12 10.36 -4.20
C CYS A 37 -0.77 9.93 -4.76
N TYR A 38 -0.46 10.28 -6.01
CA TYR A 38 0.80 9.88 -6.63
C TYR A 38 2.03 10.42 -5.88
N GLY A 39 2.99 9.54 -5.58
CA GLY A 39 4.26 9.89 -4.92
C GLY A 39 4.15 10.20 -3.42
N SER A 40 2.94 10.26 -2.88
CA SER A 40 2.66 10.61 -1.48
C SER A 40 1.98 9.49 -0.71
N ARG A 41 1.19 8.64 -1.39
CA ARG A 41 0.38 7.57 -0.83
C ARG A 41 0.46 6.32 -1.70
N GLU A 42 0.16 5.17 -1.09
CA GLU A 42 0.09 3.89 -1.78
C GLU A 42 -1.20 3.16 -1.42
N PRO A 43 -1.74 2.29 -2.32
CA PRO A 43 -2.88 1.47 -2.00
C PRO A 43 -2.59 0.60 -0.78
N TYR A 44 -3.56 0.51 0.14
CA TYR A 44 -3.39 -0.20 1.40
C TYR A 44 -2.98 -1.68 1.22
N TRP A 45 -3.58 -2.35 0.23
CA TRP A 45 -3.23 -3.74 -0.09
C TRP A 45 -1.78 -3.88 -0.57
N LEU A 46 -1.25 -2.89 -1.29
CA LEU A 46 0.13 -2.91 -1.77
C LEU A 46 1.10 -2.68 -0.61
N LEU A 47 0.79 -1.73 0.28
CA LEU A 47 1.58 -1.49 1.48
C LEU A 47 1.66 -2.74 2.35
N THR A 48 0.51 -3.35 2.66
CA THR A 48 0.47 -4.55 3.52
C THR A 48 1.27 -5.71 2.91
N ALA A 49 1.15 -5.94 1.61
CA ALA A 49 1.94 -6.97 0.91
C ALA A 49 3.44 -6.63 0.88
N TYR A 50 3.81 -5.40 0.57
CA TYR A 50 5.19 -4.95 0.49
C TYR A 50 5.90 -5.07 1.85
N PHE A 51 5.29 -4.58 2.93
CA PHE A 51 5.93 -4.66 4.24
C PHE A 51 5.97 -6.07 4.81
N ALA A 52 5.02 -6.94 4.45
CA ALA A 52 5.06 -8.35 4.86
C ALA A 52 6.27 -9.10 4.29
N THR A 53 6.93 -8.61 3.24
CA THR A 53 8.17 -9.22 2.74
C THR A 53 9.44 -8.68 3.40
N LEU A 54 9.32 -7.65 4.25
CA LEU A 54 10.45 -6.93 4.83
C LEU A 54 10.58 -7.09 6.35
N VAL A 55 9.58 -7.69 7.00
CA VAL A 55 9.50 -7.73 8.46
C VAL A 55 9.20 -9.13 8.96
N ASP A 56 9.76 -9.44 10.13
CA ASP A 56 9.50 -10.68 10.85
C ASP A 56 8.53 -10.44 12.01
N THR A 57 8.49 -9.22 12.55
CA THR A 57 7.71 -8.88 13.74
C THR A 57 7.03 -7.51 13.66
N ILE A 58 6.06 -7.26 14.55
CA ILE A 58 5.42 -5.95 14.70
C ILE A 58 6.45 -4.87 15.09
N ALA A 59 7.50 -5.22 15.83
CA ALA A 59 8.51 -4.26 16.28
C ALA A 59 9.27 -3.63 15.09
N ASP A 60 9.41 -4.35 13.98
CA ASP A 60 10.06 -3.85 12.77
C ASP A 60 9.24 -2.78 12.05
N LEU A 61 7.93 -2.71 12.32
CA LEU A 61 7.00 -1.73 11.74
C LEU A 61 6.85 -0.47 12.59
N LYS A 62 7.06 -0.57 13.90
CA LYS A 62 6.90 0.52 14.87
C LYS A 62 7.96 1.62 14.68
N PRO A 63 7.59 2.91 14.49
CA PRO A 63 8.54 3.99 14.23
C PRO A 63 9.72 4.09 15.19
N GLU A 64 9.50 3.76 16.47
CA GLU A 64 10.48 3.82 17.54
C GLU A 64 11.56 2.72 17.49
N THR A 65 11.26 1.60 16.84
CA THR A 65 12.13 0.40 16.80
C THR A 65 12.48 -0.04 15.39
N SER A 66 11.75 0.45 14.39
CA SER A 66 11.87 0.10 12.98
C SER A 66 13.21 0.55 12.39
N ARG A 67 13.80 -0.33 11.57
CA ARG A 67 14.93 0.02 10.68
C ARG A 67 14.48 0.46 9.29
N LEU A 68 13.17 0.59 9.07
CA LEU A 68 12.62 1.01 7.78
C LEU A 68 13.03 2.46 7.48
N PRO A 69 13.33 2.81 6.21
CA PRO A 69 13.65 4.18 5.84
C PRO A 69 12.53 5.16 6.23
N VAL A 70 12.89 6.39 6.61
CA VAL A 70 11.92 7.45 6.99
C VAL A 70 10.84 7.66 5.90
N GLY A 71 11.20 7.51 4.62
CA GLY A 71 10.25 7.59 3.51
C GLY A 71 9.15 6.52 3.57
N ALA A 72 9.47 5.31 4.03
CA ALA A 72 8.54 4.20 4.17
C ALA A 72 7.52 4.47 5.29
N GLN A 73 7.97 4.97 6.45
CA GLN A 73 7.10 5.37 7.56
C GLN A 73 6.16 6.52 7.18
N ARG A 74 6.63 7.46 6.35
CA ARG A 74 5.78 8.52 5.79
C ARG A 74 4.69 7.97 4.88
N LEU A 75 5.03 7.01 4.01
CA LEU A 75 4.05 6.39 3.11
C LEU A 75 2.96 5.63 3.86
N ILE A 76 3.31 4.90 4.93
CA ILE A 76 2.33 4.28 5.82
C ILE A 76 1.40 5.37 6.37
N SER A 77 1.96 6.37 7.05
CA SER A 77 1.20 7.46 7.69
C SER A 77 0.21 8.11 6.73
N ASN A 78 0.66 8.47 5.53
CA ASN A 78 -0.15 9.19 4.55
C ASN A 78 -1.29 8.34 3.97
N SER A 79 -1.14 7.02 3.93
CA SER A 79 -2.07 6.12 3.25
C SER A 79 -3.17 5.58 4.16
N LEU A 80 -2.92 5.55 5.48
CA LEU A 80 -3.88 5.06 6.48
C LEU A 80 -5.18 5.87 6.53
N GLU A 81 -5.07 7.19 6.38
CA GLU A 81 -6.21 8.11 6.38
C GLU A 81 -7.24 7.72 5.29
N VAL A 82 -6.76 7.51 4.06
CA VAL A 82 -7.63 7.16 2.93
C VAL A 82 -8.19 5.75 3.07
N ALA A 83 -7.42 4.83 3.64
CA ALA A 83 -7.85 3.47 3.89
C ALA A 83 -8.86 3.37 5.05
N GLY A 84 -9.06 4.43 5.84
CA GLY A 84 -9.90 4.40 7.04
C GLY A 84 -9.35 3.42 8.10
N LYS A 85 -8.03 3.30 8.20
CA LYS A 85 -7.34 2.31 9.05
C LYS A 85 -6.47 3.01 10.09
N THR A 86 -6.37 2.41 11.28
CA THR A 86 -5.36 2.83 12.26
C THR A 86 -4.01 2.19 11.96
N ARG A 87 -2.97 2.68 12.64
CA ARG A 87 -1.63 2.14 12.54
C ARG A 87 -1.52 0.74 13.14
N GLU A 88 -2.24 0.49 14.22
CA GLU A 88 -2.32 -0.81 14.88
C GLU A 88 -2.98 -1.85 13.96
N GLN A 89 -4.10 -1.48 13.32
CA GLN A 89 -4.76 -2.33 12.33
C GLN A 89 -3.85 -2.66 11.15
N PHE A 90 -3.03 -1.69 10.72
CA PHE A 90 -2.03 -1.92 9.69
C PHE A 90 -0.97 -2.94 10.11
N TYR A 91 -0.47 -2.86 11.34
CA TYR A 91 0.49 -3.84 11.85
C TYR A 91 -0.11 -5.24 11.91
N GLU A 92 -1.34 -5.36 12.39
CA GLU A 92 -2.06 -6.64 12.42
C GLU A 92 -2.25 -7.21 11.02
N ASP A 93 -2.69 -6.38 10.07
CA ASP A 93 -2.90 -6.79 8.68
C ASP A 93 -1.59 -7.26 8.01
N VAL A 94 -0.47 -6.57 8.26
CA VAL A 94 0.87 -7.00 7.79
C VAL A 94 1.25 -8.34 8.41
N MET A 95 1.12 -8.50 9.73
CA MET A 95 1.49 -9.75 10.40
C MET A 95 0.61 -10.93 9.99
N ASN A 96 -0.65 -10.69 9.66
CA ASN A 96 -1.52 -11.72 9.09
C ASN A 96 -1.01 -12.17 7.71
N LYS A 97 -0.46 -11.25 6.90
CA LYS A 97 0.21 -11.60 5.64
C LYS A 97 1.50 -12.38 5.88
N VAL A 98 2.34 -11.95 6.82
CA VAL A 98 3.58 -12.67 7.20
C VAL A 98 3.25 -14.11 7.60
N LYS A 99 2.30 -14.32 8.51
CA LYS A 99 1.83 -15.66 8.92
C LYS A 99 1.37 -16.49 7.73
N SER A 100 0.57 -15.90 6.82
CA SER A 100 0.07 -16.63 5.65
C SER A 100 1.17 -17.12 4.70
N PHE A 101 2.35 -16.47 4.69
CA PHE A 101 3.50 -16.97 3.92
C PHE A 101 4.14 -18.17 4.59
N TYR A 102 4.24 -18.19 5.92
CA TYR A 102 4.85 -19.31 6.64
C TYR A 102 3.90 -20.52 6.78
N ASP A 103 2.61 -20.29 7.03
CA ASP A 103 1.61 -21.34 7.22
C ASP A 103 1.29 -22.12 5.92
N GLN A 104 1.63 -21.59 4.74
CA GLN A 104 1.45 -22.30 3.46
C GLN A 104 2.59 -23.27 3.12
N HIS A 105 3.61 -23.36 3.97
CA HIS A 105 4.82 -24.16 3.74
C HIS A 105 5.02 -25.28 4.77
N ASP A 106 4.04 -25.54 5.64
CA ASP A 106 3.91 -26.73 6.49
C ASP A 106 2.86 -27.71 5.92
#